data_AF-S9SC87-F1
#
_entry.id   AF-S9SC87-F1
#
_cell.length_a   1.000
_cell.length_b   1.000
_cell.length_c   1.000
_cell.angle_alpha   90.00
_cell.angle_beta   90.00
_cell.angle_gamma   90.00
#
_symmetry.space_group_name_H-M   'P 1'
#
loop_
_entity.id
_entity.type
_entity.pdbx_description
1 polymer ?
#
loop_
_entity_poly.entity_id
_entity_poly.type
_entity_poly.pdbx_seq_one_letter_code
_entity_poly.pdbx_strand_id
1 'polypeptide(L)'
;MFLKWLNRFRKEQDGSYTVEAVLWVPIFAVMLAVIIDFSMVFNRKAEISRIVHDTNRAVALKLYPDAATAEIDLNKKLDTVAPDAVGSVLIGTSEVETSISVPASSLAAMASMPMFNKMNITMSYAHLLEP
;
A
#
# COMPACT_ATOMS: atom_id res chain seq x y z
N MET A 1 28.28 14.80 49.48
CA MET A 1 27.32 13.70 49.68
C MET A 1 26.64 13.27 48.37
N PHE A 2 26.13 14.22 47.56
CA PHE A 2 25.55 13.97 46.22
C PHE A 2 26.45 13.22 45.23
N LEU A 3 27.77 13.52 45.19
CA LEU A 3 28.69 12.82 44.27
C LEU A 3 28.82 11.31 44.54
N LYS A 4 28.69 10.87 45.81
CA LYS A 4 28.74 9.44 46.16
C LYS A 4 27.47 8.71 45.74
N TRP A 5 26.32 9.40 45.73
CA TRP A 5 25.03 8.86 45.31
C TRP A 5 24.97 8.68 43.79
N LEU A 6 25.44 9.68 43.04
CA LEU A 6 25.51 9.61 41.57
C LEU A 6 26.46 8.50 41.07
N ASN A 7 27.58 8.30 41.75
CA ASN A 7 28.55 7.26 41.41
C ASN A 7 28.08 5.84 41.79
N ARG A 8 27.10 5.73 42.69
CA ARG A 8 26.49 4.46 43.09
C ARG A 8 25.36 4.05 42.12
N PHE A 9 24.54 5.00 41.67
CA PHE A 9 23.58 4.79 40.58
C PHE A 9 24.24 4.32 39.27
N ARG A 10 25.46 4.78 38.99
CA ARG A 10 26.22 4.34 37.81
C ARG A 10 26.81 2.92 37.93
N LYS A 11 26.82 2.34 39.13
CA LYS A 11 27.42 1.02 39.43
C LYS A 11 26.37 -0.07 39.71
N GLU A 12 25.14 0.29 40.01
CA GLU A 12 24.05 -0.65 40.25
C GLU A 12 23.47 -1.12 38.89
N GLN A 13 23.78 -2.36 38.50
CA GLN A 13 23.29 -3.00 37.26
C GLN A 13 22.01 -3.84 37.44
N ASP A 14 21.49 -3.97 38.67
CA ASP A 14 20.32 -4.81 38.96
C ASP A 14 19.03 -4.37 38.24
N GLY A 15 18.89 -3.08 37.93
CA GLY A 15 17.78 -2.54 37.12
C GLY A 15 18.02 -2.54 35.61
N SER A 16 19.20 -2.94 35.15
CA SER A 16 19.59 -2.86 33.73
C SER A 16 18.69 -3.74 32.85
N TYR A 17 18.32 -4.92 33.34
CA TYR A 17 17.47 -5.86 32.61
C TYR A 17 16.06 -5.29 32.34
N THR A 18 15.48 -4.58 33.30
CA THR A 18 14.14 -3.98 33.14
C THR A 18 14.17 -2.74 32.26
N VAL A 19 15.23 -1.93 32.35
CA VAL A 19 15.42 -0.74 31.50
C VAL A 19 15.67 -1.14 30.04
N GLU A 20 16.45 -2.18 29.81
CA GLU A 20 16.69 -2.72 28.48
C GLU A 20 15.39 -3.25 27.86
N ALA A 21 14.58 -4.00 28.61
CA ALA A 21 13.29 -4.49 28.14
C ALA A 21 12.35 -3.35 27.69
N VAL A 22 12.33 -2.23 28.43
CA VAL A 22 11.52 -1.05 28.06
C VAL A 22 12.05 -0.37 26.79
N LEU A 23 13.37 -0.35 26.57
CA LEU A 23 13.97 0.18 25.35
C LEU A 23 13.67 -0.68 24.10
N TRP A 24 13.39 -1.97 24.27
CA TRP A 24 12.99 -2.85 23.17
C TRP A 24 11.54 -2.64 22.69
N VAL A 25 10.63 -2.22 23.57
CA VAL A 25 9.21 -2.00 23.23
C VAL A 25 9.00 -1.05 22.03
N PRO A 26 9.60 0.17 21.98
CA PRO A 26 9.44 1.04 20.81
C PRO A 26 10.06 0.46 19.54
N ILE A 27 11.14 -0.32 19.65
CA ILE A 27 11.76 -1.01 18.49
C ILE A 27 10.77 -2.01 17.89
N PHE A 28 10.14 -2.84 18.74
CA PHE A 28 9.11 -3.77 18.28
C PHE A 28 7.87 -3.06 17.72
N ALA A 29 7.47 -1.94 18.30
CA ALA A 29 6.36 -1.14 17.78
C ALA A 29 6.64 -0.61 16.36
N VAL A 30 7.84 -0.10 16.11
CA VAL A 30 8.25 0.34 14.76
C VAL A 30 8.28 -0.85 13.80
N MET A 31 8.84 -1.99 14.22
CA MET A 31 8.88 -3.20 13.39
C MET A 31 7.46 -3.68 13.02
N LEU A 32 6.52 -3.66 13.97
CA LEU A 32 5.13 -4.02 13.71
C LEU A 32 4.45 -3.03 12.77
N ALA A 33 4.68 -1.72 12.92
CA ALA A 33 4.14 -0.70 12.02
C ALA A 33 4.58 -0.94 10.57
N VAL A 34 5.85 -1.31 10.36
CA VAL A 34 6.38 -1.67 9.03
C VAL A 34 5.69 -2.91 8.46
N ILE A 35 5.52 -3.96 9.28
CA ILE A 35 4.85 -5.20 8.86
C ILE A 35 3.38 -4.92 8.47
N ILE A 36 2.69 -4.08 9.25
CA ILE A 36 1.31 -3.66 8.97
C ILE A 36 1.24 -2.90 7.64
N ASP A 37 2.12 -1.92 7.43
CA ASP A 37 2.14 -1.16 6.18
C ASP A 37 2.41 -2.05 4.97
N PHE A 38 3.38 -2.95 5.06
CA PHE A 38 3.65 -3.90 3.98
C PHE A 38 2.41 -4.76 3.70
N SER A 39 1.81 -5.35 4.74
CA SER A 39 0.62 -6.19 4.60
C SER A 39 -0.56 -5.43 3.95
N MET A 40 -0.79 -4.18 4.35
CA MET A 40 -1.81 -3.29 3.78
C MET A 40 -1.55 -3.01 2.29
N VAL A 41 -0.32 -2.70 1.91
CA VAL A 41 0.04 -2.45 0.51
C VAL A 41 -0.25 -3.68 -0.36
N PHE A 42 0.11 -4.88 0.09
CA PHE A 42 -0.19 -6.11 -0.65
C PHE A 42 -1.68 -6.41 -0.72
N ASN A 43 -2.40 -6.18 0.38
CA ASN A 43 -3.85 -6.40 0.44
C ASN A 43 -4.58 -5.49 -0.57
N ARG A 44 -4.30 -4.18 -0.55
CA ARG A 44 -4.92 -3.23 -1.48
C ARG A 44 -4.51 -3.48 -2.93
N LYS A 45 -3.27 -3.92 -3.17
CA LYS A 45 -2.83 -4.35 -4.52
C LYS A 45 -3.68 -5.52 -5.06
N ALA A 46 -4.01 -6.49 -4.21
CA ALA A 46 -4.88 -7.60 -4.58
C ALA A 46 -6.31 -7.13 -4.87
N GLU A 47 -6.82 -6.15 -4.11
CA GLU A 47 -8.13 -5.55 -4.35
C GLU A 47 -8.19 -4.78 -5.67
N ILE A 48 -7.17 -3.96 -5.96
CA ILE A 48 -7.03 -3.24 -7.24
C ILE A 48 -7.03 -4.22 -8.42
N SER A 49 -6.29 -5.34 -8.32
CA SER A 49 -6.25 -6.35 -9.38
C SER A 49 -7.63 -6.95 -9.67
N ARG A 50 -8.45 -7.18 -8.64
CA ARG A 50 -9.83 -7.67 -8.82
C ARG A 50 -10.70 -6.64 -9.53
N ILE A 51 -10.61 -5.37 -9.14
CA ILE A 51 -11.33 -4.27 -9.78
C ILE A 51 -10.96 -4.19 -11.27
N VAL A 52 -9.67 -4.28 -11.60
CA VAL A 52 -9.21 -4.29 -13.00
C VAL A 52 -9.80 -5.45 -13.78
N HIS A 53 -9.75 -6.67 -13.24
CA HIS A 53 -10.30 -7.83 -13.93
C HIS A 53 -11.82 -7.73 -14.13
N ASP A 54 -12.55 -7.21 -13.15
CA ASP A 54 -13.99 -6.99 -13.29
C ASP A 54 -14.31 -5.91 -14.33
N THR A 55 -13.54 -4.82 -14.38
CA THR A 55 -13.68 -3.80 -15.43
C THR A 55 -13.35 -4.36 -16.80
N ASN A 56 -12.22 -5.06 -16.96
CA ASN A 56 -11.82 -5.69 -18.22
C ASN A 56 -12.87 -6.68 -18.73
N ARG A 57 -13.44 -7.50 -17.83
CA ARG A 57 -14.53 -8.42 -18.16
C ARG A 57 -15.79 -7.67 -18.59
N ALA A 58 -16.15 -6.59 -17.91
CA ALA A 58 -17.31 -5.80 -18.28
C ALA A 58 -17.14 -5.08 -19.63
N VAL A 59 -15.92 -4.63 -19.95
CA VAL A 59 -15.57 -4.12 -21.29
C VAL A 59 -15.70 -5.23 -22.35
N ALA A 60 -15.19 -6.43 -22.08
CA ALA A 60 -15.30 -7.55 -23.01
C ALA A 60 -16.75 -7.96 -23.31
N LEU A 61 -17.63 -7.87 -22.31
CA LEU A 61 -19.07 -8.09 -22.44
C LEU A 61 -19.82 -6.92 -23.13
N LYS A 62 -19.12 -5.88 -23.58
CA LYS A 62 -19.68 -4.66 -24.19
C LYS A 62 -20.72 -3.97 -23.29
N LEU A 63 -20.57 -4.09 -21.96
CA LEU A 63 -21.41 -3.38 -20.98
C LEU A 63 -21.14 -1.88 -20.97
N TYR A 64 -19.94 -1.46 -21.41
CA TYR A 64 -19.60 -0.06 -21.59
C TYR A 64 -19.73 0.35 -23.06
N PRO A 65 -20.38 1.50 -23.35
CA PRO A 65 -20.52 2.02 -24.70
C PRO A 65 -19.20 2.53 -25.30
N ASP A 66 -18.23 2.90 -24.47
CA ASP A 66 -16.94 3.48 -24.88
C ASP A 66 -15.84 3.27 -23.82
N ALA A 67 -14.58 3.46 -24.20
CA ALA A 67 -13.43 3.31 -23.29
C ALA A 67 -13.42 4.35 -22.16
N ALA A 68 -13.92 5.57 -22.41
CA ALA A 68 -13.90 6.63 -21.43
C ALA A 68 -14.93 6.38 -20.31
N THR A 69 -16.09 5.81 -20.62
CA THR A 69 -17.05 5.39 -19.58
C THR A 69 -16.51 4.24 -18.71
N ALA A 70 -15.76 3.31 -19.29
CA ALA A 70 -15.07 2.26 -18.53
C ALA A 70 -13.97 2.83 -17.61
N GLU A 71 -13.21 3.83 -18.09
CA GLU A 71 -12.17 4.50 -17.31
C GLU A 71 -12.75 5.32 -16.14
N ILE A 72 -13.89 6.01 -16.35
CA ILE A 72 -14.59 6.73 -15.28
C ILE A 72 -15.07 5.76 -14.19
N ASP A 73 -15.67 4.63 -14.55
CA ASP A 73 -16.13 3.64 -13.57
C ASP A 73 -14.96 2.95 -12.85
N LEU A 74 -13.85 2.69 -13.57
CA LEU A 74 -12.62 2.19 -12.98
C LEU A 74 -12.07 3.17 -11.93
N ASN A 75 -11.89 4.44 -12.30
CA ASN A 75 -11.35 5.46 -11.40
C ASN A 75 -12.27 5.69 -10.18
N LYS A 76 -13.59 5.61 -10.35
CA LYS A 76 -14.54 5.68 -9.23
C LYS A 76 -14.39 4.51 -8.25
N LYS A 77 -14.15 3.29 -8.75
CA LYS A 77 -13.90 2.11 -7.92
C LYS A 77 -12.51 2.18 -7.26
N LEU A 78 -11.51 2.70 -7.97
CA LEU A 78 -10.16 2.88 -7.44
C LEU A 78 -10.12 3.92 -6.31
N ASP A 79 -10.88 5.01 -6.40
CA ASP A 79 -10.95 6.05 -5.37
C ASP A 79 -11.36 5.51 -3.99
N THR A 80 -12.16 4.43 -3.96
CA THR A 80 -12.59 3.78 -2.70
C THR A 80 -11.45 3.03 -2.00
N VAL A 81 -10.45 2.56 -2.75
CA VAL A 81 -9.36 1.70 -2.25
C VAL A 81 -8.03 2.46 -2.17
N ALA A 82 -7.82 3.39 -3.10
CA ALA A 82 -6.62 4.18 -3.27
C ALA A 82 -6.98 5.55 -3.89
N PRO A 83 -7.23 6.59 -3.07
CA PRO A 83 -7.70 7.91 -3.53
C PRO A 83 -6.71 8.70 -4.41
N ASP A 84 -5.48 8.22 -4.56
CA ASP A 84 -4.45 8.80 -5.46
C ASP A 84 -4.10 7.86 -6.63
N ALA A 85 -4.86 6.79 -6.85
CA ALA A 85 -4.66 5.88 -7.97
C ALA A 85 -5.20 6.48 -9.26
N VAL A 86 -4.39 6.45 -10.33
CA VAL A 86 -4.81 6.83 -11.68
C VAL A 86 -4.82 5.57 -12.54
N GLY A 87 -6.00 5.16 -13.00
CA GLY A 87 -6.18 4.07 -13.95
C GLY A 87 -6.53 4.62 -15.33
N SER A 88 -5.89 4.09 -16.37
CA SER A 88 -6.22 4.36 -17.78
C SER A 88 -6.56 3.05 -18.49
N VAL A 89 -7.61 3.07 -19.31
CA VAL A 89 -8.10 1.91 -20.06
C VAL A 89 -7.96 2.18 -21.55
N LEU A 90 -7.26 1.29 -22.26
CA LEU A 90 -7.11 1.30 -23.70
C LEU A 90 -7.83 0.09 -24.29
N ILE A 91 -8.87 0.33 -25.08
CA ILE A 91 -9.59 -0.72 -25.81
C ILE A 91 -8.96 -0.83 -27.19
N GLY A 92 -8.18 -1.89 -27.41
CA GLY A 92 -7.66 -2.27 -28.72
C GLY A 92 -8.67 -3.08 -29.54
N THR A 93 -8.25 -3.53 -30.72
CA THR A 93 -9.10 -4.31 -31.65
C THR A 93 -9.31 -5.77 -31.23
N SER A 94 -8.44 -6.34 -30.40
CA SER A 94 -8.53 -7.73 -29.91
C SER A 94 -8.25 -7.88 -28.41
N GLU A 95 -7.86 -6.81 -27.71
CA GLU A 95 -7.46 -6.83 -26.31
C GLU A 95 -7.86 -5.52 -25.62
N VAL A 96 -8.17 -5.61 -24.32
CA VAL A 96 -8.32 -4.47 -23.42
C VAL A 96 -7.07 -4.40 -22.55
N GLU A 97 -6.31 -3.31 -22.67
CA GLU A 97 -5.16 -3.04 -21.83
C GLU A 97 -5.53 -1.99 -20.78
N THR A 98 -5.36 -2.33 -19.50
CA THR A 98 -5.61 -1.43 -18.38
C THR A 98 -4.31 -1.22 -17.63
N SER A 99 -3.83 0.03 -17.61
CA SER A 99 -2.67 0.43 -16.83
C SER A 99 -3.09 1.28 -15.63
N ILE A 100 -2.62 0.90 -14.45
CA ILE A 100 -2.86 1.63 -13.21
C ILE A 100 -1.52 2.08 -12.64
N SER A 101 -1.46 3.35 -12.22
CA SER A 101 -0.36 3.91 -11.45
C SER A 101 -0.88 4.36 -10.08
N VAL A 102 -0.32 3.81 -9.01
CA VAL A 102 -0.69 4.17 -7.62
C VAL A 102 0.55 4.54 -6.81
N PRO A 103 0.55 5.69 -6.10
CA PRO A 103 1.59 5.98 -5.11
C PRO A 103 1.57 4.95 -3.98
N ALA A 104 2.71 4.35 -3.64
CA ALA A 104 2.79 3.37 -2.55
C ALA A 104 2.39 3.96 -1.19
N SER A 105 2.52 5.28 -1.01
CA SER A 105 2.13 6.01 0.19
C SER A 105 0.62 6.02 0.45
N SER A 106 -0.21 6.01 -0.59
CA SER A 106 -1.67 5.99 -0.43
C SER A 106 -2.17 4.60 -0.02
N LEU A 107 -1.36 3.57 -0.24
CA LEU A 107 -1.66 2.17 0.08
C LEU A 107 -1.20 1.75 1.48
N ALA A 108 -0.22 2.45 2.05
CA ALA A 108 0.23 2.26 3.43
C ALA A 108 -0.80 2.82 4.43
N ALA A 109 -0.87 2.26 5.65
CA ALA A 109 -1.84 2.68 6.66
C ALA A 109 -1.26 3.65 7.69
N MET A 110 0.00 3.45 8.08
CA MET A 110 0.70 4.21 9.11
C MET A 110 1.75 5.16 8.53
N ALA A 111 2.00 5.10 7.21
CA ALA A 111 3.04 5.85 6.53
C ALA A 111 4.42 5.74 7.22
N SER A 112 4.72 4.56 7.76
CA SER A 112 5.87 4.32 8.64
C SER A 112 7.22 4.43 7.91
N MET A 113 7.23 4.29 6.59
CA MET A 113 8.43 4.42 5.76
C MET A 113 8.34 5.62 4.80
N PRO A 114 9.27 6.59 4.91
CA PRO A 114 9.34 7.72 3.97
C PRO A 114 9.71 7.30 2.54
N MET A 115 10.18 6.07 2.35
CA MET A 115 10.45 5.49 1.04
C MET A 115 9.17 5.31 0.21
N PHE A 116 8.01 5.06 0.84
CA PHE A 116 6.74 4.86 0.12
C PHE A 116 6.22 6.15 -0.55
N ASN A 117 6.60 7.34 -0.05
CA ASN A 117 6.20 8.63 -0.62
C ASN A 117 6.82 8.93 -1.98
N LYS A 118 7.86 8.19 -2.39
CA LYS A 118 8.57 8.40 -3.67
C LYS A 118 8.39 7.24 -4.64
N MET A 119 7.66 6.19 -4.26
CA MET A 119 7.49 5.00 -5.09
C MET A 119 6.10 4.98 -5.72
N ASN A 120 6.06 4.94 -7.06
CA ASN A 120 4.84 4.67 -7.81
C ASN A 120 4.83 3.20 -8.22
N ILE A 121 3.74 2.50 -7.89
CA ILE A 121 3.51 1.13 -8.32
C ILE A 121 2.69 1.21 -9.60
N THR A 122 3.33 0.89 -10.72
CA THR A 122 2.66 0.74 -12.01
C THR A 122 2.30 -0.74 -12.23
N MET A 123 1.04 -1.00 -12.57
CA MET A 123 0.53 -2.32 -12.89
C MET A 123 -0.13 -2.25 -14.27
N SER A 124 0.24 -3.12 -15.20
CA SER A 124 -0.44 -3.28 -16.49
C SER A 124 -1.10 -4.65 -16.55
N TYR A 125 -2.36 -4.69 -17.00
CA TYR A 125 -3.14 -5.90 -17.20
C TYR A 125 -3.74 -5.88 -18.61
N ALA A 126 -3.46 -6.92 -19.39
CA ALA A 126 -4.09 -7.13 -20.70
C ALA A 126 -5.11 -8.27 -20.61
N HIS A 127 -6.29 -8.08 -21.20
CA HIS A 127 -7.33 -9.10 -21.31
C HIS A 127 -7.80 -9.23 -22.77
N LEU A 128 -7.83 -10.46 -23.29
CA LEU A 128 -8.28 -10.71 -24.66
C LEU A 128 -9.79 -10.45 -24.78
N LEU A 129 -10.19 -9.75 -25.84
CA LEU A 129 -11.59 -9.62 -26.24
C LEU A 129 -12.01 -10.94 -26.89
N GLU A 130 -12.96 -11.67 -26.29
CA GLU A 130 -13.52 -12.86 -26.92
C GLU A 130 -14.32 -12.44 -28.20
N PRO A 131 -14.17 -13.19 -29.31
CA PRO A 131 -14.74 -12.84 -30.62
C PRO A 131 -16.26 -12.90 -30.68
#